data_AF-A0A350F088-F1
#
_entry.id   AF-A0A350F088-F1
#
_cell.length_a   1.000
_cell.length_b   1.000
_cell.length_c   1.000
_cell.angle_alpha   90.00
_cell.angle_beta   90.00
_cell.angle_gamma   90.00
#
_symmetry.space_group_name_H-M   'P 1'
#
loop_
_entity.id
_entity.type
_entity.pdbx_description
1 polymer ?
#
loop_
_entity_poly.entity_id
_entity_poly.type
_entity_poly.pdbx_seq_one_letter_code
_entity_poly.pdbx_strand_id
1 'polypeptide(L)' 'MTITNLAVAEEALSLAPAERAGLAKLLIESLEDEQRTDAEIKEDLAQRLADLVSGRDSGLTFEEVFGSRP' A
#
# COMPACT_ATOMS: atom_id res chain seq x y z
N MET A 1 6.47 -21.75 0.72
CA MET A 1 7.88 -21.46 0.42
C MET A 1 8.36 -20.43 1.42
N THR A 2 9.37 -20.75 2.23
CA THR A 2 10.02 -19.76 3.12
C THR A 2 10.87 -18.82 2.27
N ILE A 3 10.45 -17.58 2.12
CA ILE A 3 11.29 -16.51 1.58
C ILE A 3 12.32 -16.18 2.67
N THR A 4 13.41 -16.92 2.73
CA THR A 4 14.58 -16.56 3.55
C THR A 4 15.49 -15.65 2.73
N ASN A 5 15.00 -14.44 2.45
CA ASN A 5 15.88 -13.40 1.92
C ASN A 5 16.52 -12.69 3.11
N LEU A 6 17.62 -13.27 3.61
CA LEU A 6 18.33 -12.80 4.80
C LEU A 6 18.65 -11.30 4.73
N ALA A 7 19.01 -10.81 3.53
CA ALA A 7 19.26 -9.39 3.28
C ALA A 7 18.05 -8.51 3.61
N VAL A 8 16.83 -8.94 3.26
CA VAL A 8 15.59 -8.20 3.54
C VAL A 8 15.30 -8.18 5.05
N ALA A 9 15.59 -9.27 5.76
CA ALA A 9 15.44 -9.32 7.21
C ALA A 9 16.46 -8.41 7.92
N GLU A 10 17.71 -8.37 7.45
CA GLU A 10 18.75 -7.50 7.99
C GLU A 10 18.44 -6.02 7.73
N GLU A 11 17.97 -5.67 6.53
CA GLU A 11 17.51 -4.32 6.20
C GLU A 11 16.31 -3.91 7.07
N ALA A 12 15.31 -4.79 7.22
CA ALA A 12 14.17 -4.54 8.08
C ALA A 12 14.60 -4.31 9.55
N LEU A 13 15.62 -5.01 10.04
CA LEU A 13 16.16 -4.82 11.39
C LEU A 13 16.97 -3.53 11.53
N SER A 14 17.53 -2.99 10.44
CA SER A 14 18.27 -1.72 10.41
C SER A 14 17.41 -0.46 10.52
N LEU A 15 16.10 -0.58 10.26
CA LEU A 15 15.14 0.53 10.32
C LEU A 15 14.97 1.07 11.76
N ALA A 16 14.62 2.36 11.87
CA ALA A 16 14.29 2.94 13.18
C ALA A 16 13.07 2.22 13.81
N PRO A 17 12.92 2.22 15.15
CA PRO A 17 11.84 1.49 15.81
C PRO A 17 10.42 1.81 15.28
N ALA A 18 10.16 3.08 14.95
CA ALA A 18 8.87 3.51 14.39
C ALA A 18 8.65 2.98 12.96
N GLU A 19 9.69 3.00 12.13
CA GLU A 19 9.64 2.49 10.75
C GLU A 19 9.48 0.96 10.73
N ARG A 20 10.14 0.26 11.66
CA ARG A 20 9.96 -1.20 11.86
C ARG A 20 8.54 -1.56 12.27
N ALA A 21 7.94 -0.79 13.18
CA ALA A 21 6.56 -0.99 13.58
C ALA A 21 5.59 -0.77 12.39
N GLY A 22 5.86 0.24 11.56
CA GLY A 22 5.13 0.48 10.32
C GLY A 22 5.24 -0.68 9.33
N LEU A 23 6.47 -1.18 9.09
CA LEU A 23 6.72 -2.32 8.22
C LEU A 23 6.01 -3.59 8.73
N ALA A 24 6.08 -3.87 10.03
CA ALA A 24 5.40 -5.02 10.62
C ALA A 24 3.88 -4.95 10.43
N LYS A 25 3.28 -3.76 10.56
CA LYS A 25 1.86 -3.54 10.31
C LYS A 25 1.49 -3.82 8.85
N LEU A 26 2.24 -3.27 7.89
CA LEU A 26 2.02 -3.51 6.46
C LEU A 26 2.14 -4.99 6.08
N LEU A 27 3.11 -5.71 6.68
CA LEU A 27 3.26 -7.14 6.46
C LEU A 27 2.05 -7.93 6.99
N ILE A 28 1.54 -7.57 8.17
CA ILE A 28 0.32 -8.20 8.72
C ILE A 28 -0.87 -7.93 7.80
N GLU A 29 -1.08 -6.69 7.36
CA GLU A 29 -2.15 -6.30 6.44
C GLU A 29 -2.03 -7.03 5.09
N SER A 30 -0.81 -7.26 4.59
CA SER A 30 -0.59 -8.01 3.35
C SER A 30 -0.93 -9.50 3.43
N LEU A 31 -1.01 -10.05 4.65
CA LEU A 31 -1.40 -11.43 4.91
C LEU A 31 -2.90 -11.57 5.16
N GLU A 32 -3.62 -10.45 5.34
CA GLU A 32 -5.07 -10.48 5.38
C GLU A 32 -5.57 -10.90 4.01
N ASP A 33 -6.36 -11.98 3.94
CA ASP A 33 -6.91 -12.48 2.70
C ASP A 33 -7.69 -11.36 2.02
N GLU A 34 -7.17 -10.86 0.90
CA GLU A 34 -7.90 -9.94 0.04
C GLU A 34 -9.08 -10.73 -0.54
N GLN A 35 -10.24 -10.59 0.10
CA GLN A 35 -11.46 -11.32 -0.24
C GLN A 35 -11.97 -11.01 -1.65
N ARG A 36 -11.42 -9.96 -2.28
CA ARG A 36 -11.77 -9.54 -3.63
C ARG A 36 -10.98 -10.35 -4.63
N THR A 37 -11.69 -10.93 -5.59
CA THR A 37 -11.08 -11.53 -6.77
C THR A 37 -10.44 -10.46 -7.67
N ASP A 38 -9.47 -10.85 -8.50
CA ASP A 38 -8.87 -9.98 -9.51
C ASP A 38 -9.91 -9.29 -10.41
N ALA A 39 -11.04 -9.94 -10.68
CA ALA A 39 -12.12 -9.37 -11.48
C ALA A 39 -12.79 -8.20 -10.74
N GLU A 40 -13.10 -8.38 -9.46
CA GLU A 40 -13.68 -7.33 -8.61
C GLU A 40 -12.71 -6.17 -8.41
N ILE A 41 -11.41 -6.45 -8.25
CA ILE A 41 -10.37 -5.41 -8.17
C ILE A 41 -10.33 -4.60 -9.46
N LYS A 42 -10.37 -5.26 -10.63
CA LYS A 42 -10.34 -4.57 -11.93
C LYS A 42 -11.58 -3.71 -12.15
N GLU A 43 -12.75 -4.20 -11.74
CA GLU A 43 -14.01 -3.45 -11.84
C GLU A 43 -13.99 -2.21 -10.94
N ASP A 44 -13.57 -2.34 -9.69
CA ASP A 44 -13.42 -1.22 -8.74
C ASP A 44 -12.43 -0.17 -9.27
N LEU A 45 -11.27 -0.60 -9.77
CA LEU A 45 -10.27 0.31 -10.34
C LEU A 45 -10.77 1.00 -11.61
N ALA A 46 -11.51 0.31 -12.48
CA ALA A 46 -12.10 0.90 -13.68
C ALA A 46 -13.14 1.98 -13.32
N GLN A 47 -13.95 1.72 -12.29
CA GLN A 47 -14.93 2.69 -11.81
C GLN A 47 -14.25 3.93 -11.21
N ARG A 48 -13.24 3.74 -10.35
CA ARG A 48 -12.46 4.83 -9.78
C ARG A 48 -11.77 5.69 -10.84
N LEU A 49 -11.23 5.05 -11.88
CA LEU A 49 -10.65 5.78 -13.01
C LEU A 49 -11.70 6.61 -13.76
N ALA A 50 -12.89 6.05 -14.00
CA ALA A 50 -13.98 6.79 -14.64
C ALA A 50 -14.43 7.99 -13.80
N ASP A 51 -14.44 7.86 -12.47
CA ASP A 51 -14.81 8.93 -11.55
C ASP A 51 -13.79 10.08 -11.55
N LEU A 52 -12.49 9.74 -11.59
CA LEU A 52 -11.41 10.71 -11.77
C LEU A 52 -11.49 11.44 -13.12
N VAL A 53 -11.68 10.70 -14.22
CA VAL A 53 -11.75 11.28 -15.57
C VAL A 53 -13.00 12.16 -15.73
N SER A 54 -14.12 11.78 -15.12
CA SER A 54 -15.35 12.57 -15.14
C SER A 54 -15.34 13.78 -14.19
N GLY A 55 -14.30 13.92 -13.36
CA GLY A 55 -14.20 14.98 -12.35
C GLY A 55 -15.18 14.83 -11.19
N ARG A 56 -15.82 13.65 -11.05
CA ARG A 56 -16.65 13.31 -9.88
C ARG A 56 -15.78 13.02 -8.66
N ASP A 57 -14.59 12.48 -8.90
CA ASP A 57 -13.52 12.39 -7.93
C ASP A 57 -12.44 13.42 -8.28
N SER A 58 -12.03 14.22 -7.31
CA SER A 58 -10.97 15.23 -7.46
C SER A 58 -9.57 14.61 -7.44
N GLY A 59 -9.48 13.35 -7.04
CA GLY A 59 -8.23 12.69 -6.72
C GLY A 59 -7.57 13.31 -5.49
N LEU A 60 -6.34 12.87 -5.23
CA LEU A 60 -5.46 13.49 -4.25
C LEU A 60 -4.38 14.25 -5.00
N THR A 61 -4.05 15.44 -4.52
CA THR A 61 -2.92 16.20 -5.01
C THR A 61 -1.60 15.57 -4.57
N PHE A 62 -0.52 15.89 -5.27
CA PHE A 62 0.81 15.39 -4.94
C PHE A 62 1.21 15.77 -3.51
N GLU A 63 0.89 16.99 -3.07
CA GLU A 63 1.16 17.50 -1.73
C GLU A 63 0.30 16.81 -0.66
N GLU A 64 -0.93 16.42 -0.97
CA GLU A 64 -1.76 15.64 -0.03
C GLU A 64 -1.20 14.22 0.17
N VAL A 65 -0.60 13.64 -0.87
CA VAL A 65 -0.02 12.28 -0.79
C VAL A 65 1.39 12.30 -0.20
N PHE A 66 2.23 13.27 -0.57
CA PHE A 66 3.66 13.27 -0.27
C PHE A 66 4.15 14.47 0.54
N GLY A 67 3.30 15.47 0.78
CA GLY A 67 3.67 16.74 1.41
C GLY A 67 3.78 16.72 2.94
N SER A 68 3.47 15.60 3.59
CA SER A 68 3.66 15.46 5.04
C SER A 68 5.09 15.05 5.38
N ARG A 69 5.96 16.04 5.62
CA ARG A 69 7.16 15.86 6.45
C ARG A 69 7.53 17.15 7.18
N PRO A 70 7.37 17.24 8.52
CA PRO A 70 8.35 17.90 9.36
C PRO A 70 9.60 17.02 9.54
#